data_AF-A0A915DH60-F1
#
_entry.id   AF-A0A915DH60-F1
#
_cell.length_a   1.000
_cell.length_b   1.000
_cell.length_c   1.000
_cell.angle_alpha   90.00
_cell.angle_beta   90.00
_cell.angle_gamma   90.00
#
_symmetry.space_group_name_H-M   'P 1'
#
loop_
_entity.id
_entity.type
_entity.pdbx_description
1 polymer ?
#
loop_
_entity_poly.entity_id
_entity_poly.type
_entity_poly.pdbx_seq_one_letter_code
_entity_poly.pdbx_strand_id
1 'polypeptide(L)'
;MFWNRKELSLTAQKPRNAKIVQQLSSEPLNMKATVDIRFYQFVGHGTAFISLFIIALFFSWQITLTGLLVFCVLCAILVVLAKNMQKQLKIVNDVDDSAKIAVEIIENVRTIQLLTKEAYFLQKYFEKLHATMQPLIKAAIYDALMFSITQSFMYVSDLFCFGVGVYLVYNGLNRPSEAFV
;
A
#
# COMPACT_ATOMS: atom_id res chain seq x y z
N MET A 1 -41.04 -35.26 -15.56
CA MET A 1 -40.20 -34.07 -15.77
C MET A 1 -38.75 -34.50 -15.57
N PHE A 2 -38.17 -35.16 -16.58
CA PHE A 2 -36.87 -35.85 -16.47
C PHE A 2 -35.79 -35.07 -17.22
N TRP A 3 -35.05 -34.23 -16.51
CA TRP A 3 -33.80 -33.70 -17.04
C TRP A 3 -32.76 -34.84 -17.06
N ASN A 4 -32.21 -35.11 -18.24
CA ASN A 4 -31.24 -36.18 -18.47
C ASN A 4 -29.94 -35.87 -17.70
N ARG A 5 -29.41 -36.84 -16.94
CA ARG A 5 -28.26 -36.69 -16.04
C ARG A 5 -27.00 -36.14 -16.76
N LYS A 6 -26.88 -36.40 -18.07
CA LYS A 6 -25.82 -35.86 -18.93
C LYS A 6 -25.95 -34.36 -19.20
N GLU A 7 -27.15 -33.83 -19.40
CA GLU A 7 -27.34 -32.39 -19.62
C GLU A 7 -27.10 -31.56 -18.37
N LEU A 8 -27.47 -32.08 -17.20
CA LEU A 8 -27.14 -31.49 -15.90
C LEU A 8 -25.61 -31.41 -15.67
N SER A 9 -24.85 -32.40 -16.15
CA SER A 9 -23.38 -32.35 -16.07
C SER A 9 -22.76 -31.33 -17.03
N LEU A 10 -23.34 -31.16 -18.22
CA LEU A 10 -22.89 -30.19 -19.23
C LEU A 10 -23.21 -28.75 -18.81
N THR A 11 -24.39 -28.51 -18.21
CA THR A 11 -24.77 -27.19 -17.68
C THR A 11 -24.00 -26.84 -16.41
N ALA A 12 -23.59 -27.82 -15.59
CA ALA A 12 -22.65 -27.60 -14.48
C ALA A 12 -21.20 -27.37 -14.94
N GLN A 13 -20.78 -27.96 -16.06
CA GLN A 13 -19.46 -27.74 -16.66
C GLN A 13 -19.32 -26.34 -17.29
N LYS A 14 -20.39 -25.82 -17.91
CA LYS A 14 -20.43 -24.52 -18.60
C LYS A 14 -19.99 -23.31 -17.74
N PRO A 15 -20.47 -23.10 -16.50
CA PRO A 15 -20.02 -22.00 -15.65
C PRO A 15 -18.57 -22.18 -15.17
N ARG A 16 -18.12 -23.42 -14.97
CA ARG A 16 -16.73 -23.71 -14.59
C ARG A 16 -15.75 -23.36 -15.71
N ASN A 17 -16.07 -23.73 -16.94
CA ASN A 17 -15.26 -23.39 -18.11
C ASN A 17 -15.26 -21.87 -18.37
N ALA A 18 -16.42 -21.21 -18.22
CA ALA A 18 -16.52 -19.75 -18.36
C ALA A 18 -15.68 -19.01 -17.31
N LYS A 19 -15.72 -19.45 -16.04
CA LYS A 19 -14.91 -18.87 -14.96
C LYS A 19 -13.41 -19.03 -15.20
N ILE A 20 -12.96 -20.22 -15.65
CA ILE A 20 -11.54 -20.47 -15.97
C ILE A 20 -11.09 -19.61 -17.15
N VAL A 21 -11.91 -19.48 -18.20
CA VAL A 21 -11.61 -18.60 -19.35
C VAL A 21 -11.54 -17.15 -18.90
N GLN A 22 -12.47 -16.71 -18.04
CA GLN A 22 -12.47 -15.36 -17.50
C GLN A 22 -11.25 -15.09 -16.61
N GLN A 23 -10.83 -16.02 -15.75
CA GLN A 23 -9.61 -15.90 -14.95
C GLN A 23 -8.35 -15.86 -15.83
N LEU A 24 -8.21 -16.79 -16.78
CA LEU A 24 -7.07 -16.83 -17.70
C LEU A 24 -6.96 -15.57 -18.56
N SER A 25 -8.10 -14.95 -18.92
CA SER A 25 -8.10 -13.69 -19.68
C SER A 25 -7.84 -12.45 -18.81
N SER A 26 -8.28 -12.45 -17.55
CA SER A 26 -8.25 -11.26 -16.69
C SER A 26 -7.03 -11.18 -15.77
N GLU A 27 -6.50 -12.30 -15.29
CA GLU A 27 -5.31 -12.33 -14.42
C GLU A 27 -4.04 -11.75 -15.09
N PRO A 28 -3.71 -12.11 -16.35
CA PRO A 28 -2.55 -11.52 -17.02
C PRO A 28 -2.74 -10.03 -17.30
N LEU A 29 -3.97 -9.60 -17.60
CA LEU A 29 -4.27 -8.22 -17.94
C LEU A 29 -4.13 -7.29 -16.71
N ASN A 30 -4.71 -7.70 -15.59
CA ASN A 30 -4.63 -6.96 -14.33
C ASN A 30 -3.20 -6.95 -13.77
N MET A 31 -2.47 -8.06 -13.91
CA MET A 31 -1.08 -8.15 -13.48
C MET A 31 -0.17 -7.26 -14.34
N LYS A 32 -0.30 -7.30 -15.67
CA LYS A 32 0.50 -6.44 -16.56
C LYS A 32 0.27 -4.96 -16.26
N ALA A 33 -1.00 -4.53 -16.22
CA ALA A 33 -1.32 -3.14 -15.93
C ALA A 33 -0.74 -2.66 -14.59
N THR A 34 -0.82 -3.49 -13.53
CA THR A 34 -0.29 -3.12 -12.21
C THR A 34 1.24 -3.10 -12.18
N VAL A 35 1.90 -4.08 -12.81
CA VAL A 35 3.36 -4.18 -12.86
C VAL A 35 3.93 -3.04 -13.69
N ASP A 36 3.37 -2.79 -14.88
CA ASP A 36 3.87 -1.78 -15.82
C ASP A 36 3.81 -0.38 -15.20
N ILE A 37 2.70 -0.03 -14.53
CA ILE A 37 2.53 1.28 -13.89
C ILE A 37 3.53 1.47 -12.75
N ARG A 38 3.68 0.49 -11.86
CA ARG A 38 4.60 0.59 -10.71
C ARG A 38 6.06 0.61 -11.16
N PHE A 39 6.39 -0.19 -12.16
CA PHE A 39 7.73 -0.24 -12.73
C PHE A 39 8.07 1.09 -13.40
N TYR A 40 7.14 1.65 -14.18
CA TYR A 40 7.28 2.98 -14.77
C TYR A 40 7.51 4.06 -13.71
N GLN A 41 6.71 4.07 -12.63
CA GLN A 41 6.90 5.01 -11.52
C GLN A 41 8.27 4.86 -10.87
N PHE A 42 8.73 3.63 -10.61
CA PHE A 42 10.02 3.38 -9.99
C PHE A 42 11.18 3.92 -10.84
N VAL A 43 11.17 3.62 -12.14
CA VAL A 43 12.19 4.11 -13.07
C VAL A 43 12.12 5.63 -13.22
N GLY A 44 10.92 6.20 -13.33
CA GLY A 44 10.71 7.64 -13.45
C GLY A 44 11.20 8.41 -12.22
N HIS A 45 10.79 8.00 -11.03
CA HIS A 45 11.24 8.64 -9.78
C HIS A 45 12.74 8.43 -9.54
N GLY A 46 13.28 7.25 -9.86
CA GLY A 46 14.72 6.97 -9.72
C GLY A 46 15.58 7.85 -10.62
N THR A 47 15.23 7.96 -11.91
CA THR A 47 15.97 8.80 -12.87
C THR A 47 15.87 10.29 -12.54
N ALA A 48 14.69 10.76 -12.11
CA ALA A 48 14.50 12.15 -11.66
C ALA A 48 15.35 12.46 -10.42
N PHE A 49 15.35 11.57 -9.42
CA PHE A 49 16.14 11.76 -8.21
C PHE A 49 17.64 11.83 -8.50
N ILE A 50 18.17 10.91 -9.33
CA ILE A 50 19.59 10.91 -9.71
C ILE A 50 19.95 12.20 -10.47
N SER A 51 19.10 12.62 -11.41
CA SER A 51 19.35 13.82 -12.20
C SER A 51 19.39 15.08 -11.33
N LEU A 52 18.40 15.25 -10.44
CA LEU A 52 18.34 16.39 -9.51
C LEU A 52 19.51 16.38 -8.52
N PHE A 53 19.89 15.21 -8.01
CA PHE A 53 21.01 15.08 -7.08
C PHE A 53 22.34 15.48 -7.72
N ILE A 54 22.58 15.08 -8.97
CA ILE A 54 23.78 15.46 -9.72
C ILE A 54 23.81 16.98 -9.93
N ILE A 55 22.70 17.56 -10.39
CA ILE A 55 22.59 19.02 -10.60
C ILE A 55 22.86 19.77 -9.28
N ALA A 56 22.22 19.36 -8.19
CA ALA A 56 22.39 20.01 -6.89
C ALA A 56 23.86 20.01 -6.40
N LEU A 57 24.58 18.89 -6.57
CA LEU A 57 25.99 18.79 -6.19
C LEU A 57 26.90 19.73 -6.96
N PHE A 58 26.61 19.97 -8.25
CA PHE A 58 27.40 20.88 -9.09
C PHE A 58 27.18 22.35 -8.71
N PHE A 59 25.96 22.74 -8.34
CA PHE A 59 25.62 24.13 -8.02
C PHE A 59 26.07 24.52 -6.60
N SER A 60 25.77 23.72 -5.59
CA SER A 60 26.05 24.09 -4.20
C SER A 60 26.15 22.87 -3.29
N TRP A 61 27.35 22.29 -3.21
CA TRP A 61 27.62 21.11 -2.40
C TRP A 61 27.23 21.24 -0.92
N GLN A 62 27.29 22.45 -0.36
CA GLN A 62 26.96 22.73 1.05
C GLN A 62 25.46 22.57 1.33
N ILE A 63 24.60 23.08 0.45
CA ILE A 63 23.14 22.98 0.59
C ILE A 63 22.70 21.53 0.38
N THR A 64 23.29 20.85 -0.61
CA THR A 64 22.98 19.44 -0.91
C THR A 64 23.32 18.52 0.25
N LEU A 65 24.47 18.72 0.93
CA LEU A 65 24.85 17.90 2.10
C LEU A 65 23.90 18.10 3.28
N THR A 66 23.51 19.34 3.57
CA THR A 66 22.54 19.61 4.64
C THR A 66 21.18 19.01 4.32
N GLY A 67 20.70 19.18 3.08
CA GLY A 67 19.45 18.56 2.62
C GLY A 67 19.49 17.02 2.68
N LEU A 68 20.62 16.41 2.29
CA LEU A 68 20.81 14.96 2.37
C LEU A 68 20.74 14.45 3.80
N LEU A 69 21.36 15.16 4.76
CA LEU A 69 21.31 14.78 6.18
C LEU A 69 19.87 14.80 6.71
N VAL A 70 19.13 15.87 6.43
CA VAL A 70 17.72 16.03 6.82
C VAL A 70 16.85 14.94 6.19
N PHE A 71 17.09 14.62 4.92
CA PHE A 71 16.43 13.52 4.21
C PHE A 71 16.74 12.15 4.83
N CYS A 72 18.01 11.87 5.18
CA CYS A 72 18.39 10.61 5.83
C CYS A 72 17.68 10.41 7.17
N VAL A 73 17.53 11.48 7.97
CA VAL A 73 16.78 11.44 9.23
C VAL A 73 15.31 11.09 8.98
N LEU A 74 14.67 11.70 7.98
CA LEU A 74 13.30 11.35 7.59
C LEU A 74 13.20 9.87 7.20
N CYS A 75 14.09 9.37 6.33
CA CYS A 75 14.09 7.98 5.92
C CYS A 75 14.18 7.03 7.11
N ALA A 76 15.03 7.33 8.11
CA ALA A 76 15.14 6.53 9.31
C ALA A 76 13.81 6.43 10.07
N ILE A 77 13.11 7.56 10.24
CA ILE A 77 11.79 7.61 10.90
C ILE A 77 10.77 6.79 10.11
N LEU A 78 10.70 6.99 8.79
CA LEU A 78 9.75 6.29 7.93
C LEU A 78 9.99 4.78 7.92
N VAL A 79 11.24 4.32 7.92
CA VAL A 79 11.56 2.88 7.98
C VAL A 79 11.05 2.25 9.29
N VAL A 80 11.18 2.95 10.42
CA VAL A 80 10.68 2.47 11.71
C VAL A 80 9.15 2.36 11.70
N LEU A 81 8.46 3.40 11.21
CA LEU A 81 7.00 3.38 11.10
C LEU A 81 6.50 2.29 10.12
N ALA A 82 7.16 2.15 8.98
CA ALA A 82 6.83 1.13 7.97
C ALA A 82 6.95 -0.29 8.55
N LYS A 83 8.03 -0.56 9.30
CA LYS A 83 8.21 -1.86 9.98
C LYS A 83 7.09 -2.12 11.00
N ASN A 84 6.69 -1.11 11.77
CA ASN A 84 5.59 -1.24 12.72
C ASN A 84 4.26 -1.50 12.02
N MET A 85 3.98 -0.81 10.91
CA MET A 85 2.80 -1.04 10.08
C MET A 85 2.79 -2.47 9.52
N GLN A 86 3.89 -2.92 8.91
CA GLN A 86 4.02 -4.28 8.36
C GLN A 86 3.82 -5.35 9.43
N LYS A 87 4.30 -5.12 10.66
CA LYS A 87 4.06 -6.02 11.80
C LYS A 87 2.56 -6.12 12.11
N GLN A 88 1.82 -5.02 12.13
CA GLN A 88 0.36 -5.05 12.35
C GLN A 88 -0.38 -5.75 11.21
N LEU A 89 0.01 -5.47 9.95
CA LEU A 89 -0.58 -6.14 8.78
C LEU A 89 -0.33 -7.65 8.77
N LYS A 90 0.84 -8.09 9.26
CA LYS A 90 1.10 -9.51 9.42
C LYS A 90 0.16 -10.16 10.43
N ILE A 91 -0.10 -9.49 11.56
CA ILE A 91 -1.06 -9.95 12.56
C ILE A 91 -2.48 -10.02 11.98
N VAL A 92 -2.87 -9.03 11.18
CA VAL A 92 -4.15 -9.05 10.44
C VAL A 92 -4.23 -10.31 9.59
N ASN A 93 -3.23 -10.58 8.75
CA ASN A 93 -3.23 -11.75 7.86
C ASN A 93 -3.23 -13.09 8.62
N ASP A 94 -2.59 -13.16 9.78
CA ASP A 94 -2.53 -14.40 10.59
C ASP A 94 -3.85 -14.66 11.34
N VAL A 95 -4.65 -13.62 11.62
CA VAL A 95 -5.91 -13.72 12.41
C VAL A 95 -7.16 -13.68 11.52
N ASP A 96 -7.05 -13.18 10.29
CA ASP A 96 -8.17 -12.99 9.36
C ASP A 96 -8.66 -14.32 8.74
N ASP A 97 -9.43 -15.05 9.55
CA ASP A 97 -10.24 -16.19 9.09
C ASP A 97 -11.65 -15.76 8.66
N SER A 98 -11.95 -14.45 8.67
CA SER A 98 -13.34 -13.96 8.50
C SER A 98 -13.88 -14.31 7.12
N ALA A 99 -13.05 -14.17 6.08
CA ALA A 99 -13.39 -14.55 4.71
C ALA A 99 -13.66 -16.06 4.59
N LYS A 100 -12.87 -16.90 5.26
CA LYS A 100 -13.05 -18.36 5.25
C LYS A 100 -14.38 -18.76 5.92
N ILE A 101 -14.71 -18.15 7.05
CA ILE A 101 -15.97 -18.42 7.75
C ILE A 101 -17.17 -17.93 6.93
N ALA A 102 -17.05 -16.76 6.27
CA ALA A 102 -18.10 -16.27 5.39
C ALA A 102 -18.40 -17.24 4.24
N VAL A 103 -17.35 -17.80 3.63
CA VAL A 103 -17.49 -18.84 2.59
C VAL A 103 -18.16 -20.09 3.15
N GLU A 104 -17.74 -20.58 4.33
CA GLU A 104 -18.34 -21.76 4.98
C GLU A 104 -19.84 -21.57 5.26
N ILE A 105 -20.26 -20.37 5.69
CA ILE A 105 -21.66 -20.03 5.93
C ILE A 105 -22.46 -20.02 4.62
N ILE A 106 -21.92 -19.42 3.55
CA ILE A 106 -22.60 -19.35 2.25
C ILE A 106 -22.79 -20.74 1.65
N GLU A 107 -21.77 -21.59 1.73
CA GLU A 107 -21.83 -22.96 1.21
C GLU A 107 -22.85 -23.83 1.98
N ASN A 108 -23.01 -23.60 3.28
CA ASN A 108 -23.84 -24.43 4.16
C ASN A 108 -25.13 -23.75 4.63
N VAL A 109 -25.57 -22.67 3.97
CA VAL A 109 -26.72 -21.85 4.41
C VAL A 109 -27.99 -22.67 4.64
N ARG A 110 -28.29 -23.63 3.75
CA ARG A 110 -29.46 -24.52 3.89
C ARG A 110 -29.35 -25.43 5.12
N THR A 111 -28.16 -25.94 5.42
CA THR A 111 -27.91 -26.81 6.58
C THR A 111 -28.04 -26.03 7.89
N ILE A 112 -27.52 -24.80 7.94
CA ILE A 112 -27.59 -23.93 9.11
C ILE A 112 -29.04 -23.55 9.43
N GLN A 113 -29.84 -23.27 8.39
CA GLN A 113 -31.28 -23.01 8.50
C GLN A 113 -32.02 -24.22 9.05
N LEU A 114 -31.73 -25.44 8.55
CA LEU A 114 -32.36 -26.67 9.04
C LEU A 114 -32.00 -26.98 10.50
N LEU A 115 -30.82 -26.58 10.95
CA LEU A 115 -30.37 -26.74 12.34
C LEU A 115 -30.82 -25.59 13.25
N THR A 116 -31.41 -24.51 12.70
CA THR A 116 -31.80 -23.29 13.42
C THR A 116 -30.62 -22.71 14.24
N LYS A 117 -29.39 -22.78 13.70
CA LYS A 117 -28.13 -22.36 14.36
C LYS A 117 -27.51 -21.09 13.76
N GLU A 118 -28.29 -20.26 13.08
CA GLU A 118 -27.81 -19.04 12.42
C GLU A 118 -27.08 -18.09 13.38
N ALA A 119 -27.64 -17.87 14.59
CA ALA A 119 -27.07 -16.98 15.58
C ALA A 119 -25.65 -17.41 16.03
N TYR A 120 -25.39 -18.71 16.10
CA TYR A 120 -24.08 -19.24 16.49
C TYR A 120 -23.01 -18.93 15.42
N PHE A 121 -23.32 -19.17 14.15
CA PHE A 121 -22.40 -18.88 13.05
C PHE A 121 -22.19 -17.37 12.86
N LEU A 122 -23.23 -16.57 13.07
CA LEU A 122 -23.15 -15.11 13.06
C LEU A 122 -22.22 -14.59 14.16
N GLN A 123 -22.36 -15.10 15.39
CA GLN A 123 -21.49 -14.73 16.51
C GLN A 123 -20.03 -15.11 16.23
N LYS A 124 -19.79 -16.32 15.71
CA LYS A 124 -18.46 -16.79 15.33
C LYS A 124 -17.80 -15.90 14.26
N TYR A 125 -18.58 -15.40 13.29
CA TYR A 125 -18.10 -14.45 12.29
C TYR A 125 -17.72 -13.11 12.92
N PHE A 126 -18.59 -12.53 13.76
CA PHE A 126 -18.31 -11.24 14.41
C PHE A 126 -17.11 -11.30 15.35
N GLU A 127 -16.91 -12.41 16.06
CA GLU A 127 -15.74 -12.60 16.94
C GLU A 127 -14.43 -12.52 16.14
N LYS A 128 -14.36 -13.20 15.00
CA LYS A 128 -13.18 -13.20 14.11
C LYS A 128 -12.98 -11.85 13.41
N LEU A 129 -14.07 -11.20 13.02
CA LEU A 129 -14.02 -9.85 12.45
C LEU A 129 -13.46 -8.85 13.47
N HIS A 130 -13.97 -8.85 14.70
CA HIS A 130 -13.54 -7.93 15.75
C HIS A 130 -12.07 -8.14 16.14
N ALA A 131 -11.60 -9.39 16.14
CA ALA A 131 -10.18 -9.71 16.36
C ALA A 131 -9.27 -9.12 15.28
N THR A 132 -9.77 -8.98 14.05
CA THR A 132 -9.05 -8.42 12.89
C THR A 132 -9.11 -6.89 12.86
N MET A 133 -10.20 -6.29 13.33
CA MET A 133 -10.40 -4.83 13.30
C MET A 133 -9.36 -4.06 14.14
N GLN A 134 -9.02 -4.55 15.32
CA GLN A 134 -8.07 -3.89 16.22
C GLN A 134 -6.67 -3.71 15.58
N PRO A 135 -5.99 -4.75 15.07
CA PRO A 135 -4.71 -4.59 14.41
C PRO A 135 -4.81 -3.82 13.08
N LEU A 136 -5.93 -3.92 12.37
CA LEU A 136 -6.16 -3.16 11.13
C LEU A 136 -6.24 -1.64 11.39
N ILE A 137 -6.96 -1.22 12.44
CA ILE A 137 -7.02 0.20 12.85
C ILE A 137 -5.62 0.69 13.24
N LYS A 138 -4.83 -0.11 13.96
CA LYS A 138 -3.45 0.24 14.30
C LYS A 138 -2.58 0.42 13.06
N ALA A 139 -2.69 -0.48 12.09
CA ALA A 139 -1.99 -0.35 10.80
C ALA A 139 -2.38 0.95 10.08
N ALA A 140 -3.67 1.28 10.04
CA ALA A 140 -4.16 2.51 9.42
C ALA A 140 -3.66 3.78 10.14
N ILE A 141 -3.55 3.75 11.47
CA ILE A 141 -2.96 4.86 12.24
C ILE A 141 -1.48 5.05 11.88
N TYR A 142 -0.71 3.96 11.78
CA TYR A 142 0.69 4.05 11.36
C TYR A 142 0.82 4.63 9.94
N ASP A 143 -0.04 4.21 9.03
CA ASP A 143 -0.07 4.75 7.65
C ASP A 143 -0.40 6.24 7.61
N ALA A 144 -1.43 6.66 8.36
CA ALA A 144 -1.81 8.07 8.48
C ALA A 144 -0.69 8.93 9.11
N LEU A 145 0.02 8.39 10.11
CA LEU A 145 1.18 9.06 10.70
C LEU A 145 2.33 9.20 9.69
N MET A 146 2.62 8.16 8.90
CA MET A 146 3.64 8.23 7.85
C MET A 146 3.30 9.31 6.82
N PHE A 147 2.03 9.38 6.40
CA PHE A 147 1.56 10.39 5.46
C PHE A 147 1.70 11.82 6.02
N SER A 148 1.26 12.04 7.26
CA SER A 148 1.33 13.35 7.92
C SER A 148 2.77 13.83 8.12
N ILE A 149 3.68 12.94 8.53
CA ILE A 149 5.10 13.24 8.68
C ILE A 149 5.73 13.61 7.34
N THR A 150 5.41 12.86 6.28
CA THR A 150 5.94 13.11 4.93
C THR A 150 5.49 14.47 4.41
N GLN A 151 4.21 14.83 4.60
CA GLN A 151 3.70 16.14 4.17
C GLN A 151 4.28 17.29 4.97
N SER A 152 4.41 17.13 6.29
CA SER A 152 5.01 18.16 7.14
C SER A 152 6.49 18.37 6.81
N PHE A 153 7.20 17.29 6.49
CA PHE A 153 8.61 17.34 6.11
C PHE A 153 8.87 18.19 4.87
N MET A 154 8.00 18.15 3.87
CA MET A 154 8.14 18.96 2.66
C MET A 154 8.31 20.45 3.01
N TYR A 155 7.42 20.99 3.86
CA TYR A 155 7.48 22.37 4.30
C TYR A 155 8.71 22.69 5.17
N VAL A 156 9.10 21.76 6.05
CA VAL A 156 10.30 21.94 6.90
C VAL A 156 11.58 21.92 6.07
N SER A 157 11.66 21.02 5.08
CA SER A 157 12.78 20.92 4.15
C SER A 157 12.93 22.19 3.34
N ASP A 158 11.83 22.74 2.82
CA ASP A 158 11.84 24.00 2.09
C ASP A 158 12.34 25.15 2.96
N LEU A 159 11.84 25.26 4.20
CA LEU A 159 12.28 26.28 5.16
C LEU A 159 13.79 26.18 5.45
N PHE A 160 14.31 24.98 5.67
CA PHE A 160 15.74 24.75 5.91
C PHE A 160 16.59 25.09 4.67
N CYS A 161 16.16 24.64 3.49
CA CYS A 161 16.86 24.89 2.23
C CYS A 161 16.93 26.39 1.94
N PHE A 162 15.81 27.10 2.06
CA PHE A 162 15.78 28.56 1.88
C PHE A 162 16.57 29.30 2.96
N GLY A 163 16.48 28.88 4.23
CA GLY A 163 17.23 29.50 5.31
C GLY A 163 18.75 29.40 5.10
N VAL A 164 19.24 28.21 4.75
CA VAL A 164 20.67 28.00 4.43
C VAL A 164 21.05 28.72 3.14
N GLY A 165 20.20 28.70 2.12
CA GLY A 165 20.41 29.40 0.86
C GLY A 165 20.58 30.92 1.05
N VAL A 166 19.68 31.55 1.83
CA VAL A 166 19.78 32.99 2.16
C VAL A 166 21.04 33.29 2.95
N TYR A 167 21.40 32.44 3.93
CA TYR A 167 22.63 32.61 4.72
C TYR A 167 23.89 32.56 3.85
N LEU A 168 23.93 31.67 2.86
CA LEU A 168 25.05 31.54 1.91
C LEU A 168 25.17 32.74 0.96
N VAL A 169 24.03 33.25 0.47
CA VAL A 169 23.99 34.45 -0.38
C VAL A 169 24.41 35.68 0.42
N TYR A 170 23.98 35.80 1.69
CA TYR A 170 24.35 36.92 2.55
C TYR A 170 25.86 37.00 2.82
N ASN A 171 26.51 35.85 2.98
CA ASN A 171 27.97 35.77 3.17
C ASN A 171 28.78 35.94 1.88
N GLY A 172 28.13 36.16 0.73
CA GLY A 172 28.80 36.37 -0.56
C GLY A 172 29.51 35.14 -1.13
N LEU A 173 29.25 33.95 -0.58
CA LEU A 173 29.91 32.69 -0.97
C LEU A 173 29.31 32.10 -2.25
N ASN A 174 28.00 32.28 -2.47
CA ASN A 174 27.29 31.76 -3.64
C ASN A 174 26.50 32.88 -4.35
N ARG A 175 26.41 32.80 -5.68
CA ARG A 175 25.57 33.72 -6.46
C ARG A 175 24.08 33.39 -6.24
N PRO A 176 23.18 34.39 -6.22
CA PRO A 176 21.74 34.14 -6.08
C PRO A 176 21.20 33.18 -7.15
N SER A 177 21.76 33.22 -8.36
CA SER A 177 21.39 32.34 -9.46
C SER A 177 21.77 30.88 -9.25
N GLU A 178 22.67 30.57 -8.31
CA GLU A 178 23.14 29.19 -8.05
C GLU A 178 22.46 28.58 -6.82
N ALA A 179 21.93 29.42 -5.92
CA ALA A 179 21.28 28.99 -4.69
C ALA A 179 19.77 28.73 -4.84
N PHE A 180 19.12 29.27 -5.89
CA PHE A 180 17.66 29.21 -6.09
C PHE A 180 17.24 28.53 -7.41
N VAL A 181 18.11 27.70 -8.00
CA VAL A 181 17.79 26.85 -9.17
C VAL A 181 17.10 25.56 -8.77
#